data_AF-A0A257XP35-F1
#
_entry.id   AF-A0A257XP35-F1
#
_cell.length_a   1.000
_cell.length_b   1.000
_cell.length_c   1.000
_cell.angle_alpha   90.00
_cell.angle_beta   90.00
_cell.angle_gamma   90.00
#
_symmetry.space_group_name_H-M   'P 1'
#
loop_
_entity.id
_entity.type
_entity.pdbx_description
1 polymer ?
#
loop_
_entity_poly.entity_id
_entity_poly.type
_entity_poly.pdbx_seq_one_letter_code
_entity_poly.pdbx_strand_id
1 'polypeptide(L)' 'GIATIVPGERLTERAQPMIDYLKMFEACFNTFPGFDVEIQGVYRENDAAGRVRLHTYVVAE' A
#
# COMPACT_ATOMS: atom_id res chain seq x y z
N GLY A 1 -0.77 4.66 -12.93
CA GLY A 1 0.40 5.31 -12.31
C GLY A 1 0.32 6.82 -12.38
N ILE A 2 -0.73 7.42 -11.79
CA ILE A 2 -0.76 8.84 -11.44
C ILE A 2 -0.60 8.89 -9.92
N ALA A 3 -0.09 9.99 -9.36
CA ALA A 3 -0.01 10.17 -7.92
C ALA A 3 -1.40 10.03 -7.27
N THR A 4 -1.54 9.07 -6.35
CA THR A 4 -2.77 8.84 -5.57
C THR A 4 -2.74 9.58 -4.24
N ILE A 5 -1.54 9.73 -3.67
CA ILE A 5 -1.27 10.42 -2.41
C ILE A 5 -0.01 11.25 -2.63
N VAL A 6 0.00 12.52 -2.21
CA VAL A 6 1.19 13.37 -2.30
C VAL A 6 1.84 13.59 -0.93
N PRO A 7 3.16 13.84 -0.85
CA PRO A 7 3.82 14.14 0.42
C PRO A 7 3.16 15.33 1.12
N GLY A 8 2.83 15.16 2.41
CA GLY A 8 2.16 16.17 3.23
C GLY A 8 0.64 16.00 3.31
N GLU A 9 0.02 15.16 2.49
CA GLU A 9 -1.39 14.80 2.67
C GLU A 9 -1.60 13.95 3.92
N ARG A 10 -2.60 14.32 4.72
CA ARG A 10 -3.05 13.52 5.86
C ARG A 10 -4.21 12.64 5.42
N LEU A 11 -3.99 11.32 5.44
CA LEU A 11 -5.06 10.36 5.22
C LEU A 11 -5.98 10.36 6.44
N THR A 12 -7.21 10.84 6.24
CA THR A 12 -8.29 10.83 7.23
C THR A 12 -9.31 9.75 6.89
N GLU A 13 -10.38 9.63 7.68
CA GLU A 13 -11.51 8.74 7.39
C GLU A 13 -12.08 8.93 5.98
N ARG A 14 -12.05 10.16 5.45
CA ARG A 14 -12.55 10.46 4.09
C ARG A 14 -11.63 9.92 2.98
N ALA A 15 -10.38 9.58 3.31
CA ALA A 15 -9.41 9.00 2.39
C ALA A 15 -9.50 7.46 2.33
N GLN A 16 -10.48 6.84 2.99
CA GLN A 16 -10.65 5.39 3.01
C GLN A 16 -10.59 4.72 1.62
N PRO A 17 -11.19 5.28 0.54
CA PRO A 17 -11.08 4.66 -0.78
C PRO A 17 -9.64 4.55 -1.32
N MET A 18 -8.78 5.50 -0.97
CA MET A 18 -7.35 5.45 -1.36
C MET A 18 -6.62 4.33 -0.61
N ILE A 19 -6.94 4.16 0.68
CA ILE A 19 -6.40 3.08 1.51
C ILE A 19 -6.89 1.72 1.00
N ASP A 20 -8.17 1.61 0.66
CA ASP A 20 -8.76 0.37 0.15
C ASP A 20 -8.14 -0.03 -1.20
N TYR A 21 -7.85 0.94 -2.06
CA TYR A 21 -7.14 0.71 -3.32
C TYR A 21 -5.73 0.11 -3.08
N LEU A 22 -4.97 0.62 -2.11
CA LEU A 22 -3.67 0.07 -1.75
C LEU A 22 -3.79 -1.34 -1.12
N LYS A 23 -4.78 -1.54 -0.24
CA LYS A 23 -5.05 -2.85 0.38
C LYS A 23 -5.49 -3.91 -0.63
N MET A 24 -6.19 -3.51 -1.69
CA MET A 24 -6.53 -4.40 -2.79
C MET A 24 -5.27 -4.96 -3.44
N PHE A 25 -4.23 -4.15 -3.67
CA PHE A 25 -2.96 -4.65 -4.19
C PHE A 25 -2.25 -5.58 -3.22
N GLU A 26 -2.20 -5.25 -1.93
CA GLU A 26 -1.67 -6.16 -0.91
C GLU A 26 -2.38 -7.52 -0.94
N ALA A 27 -3.71 -7.55 -1.05
CA ALA A 27 -4.47 -8.78 -1.19
C ALA A 27 -4.15 -9.54 -2.49
N CYS A 28 -4.02 -8.83 -3.61
CA CYS A 28 -3.64 -9.43 -4.89
C CYS A 28 -2.26 -10.11 -4.82
N PHE A 29 -1.25 -9.44 -4.23
CA PHE A 29 0.11 -9.98 -4.11
C PHE A 29 0.15 -11.27 -3.27
N ASN A 30 -0.68 -11.36 -2.23
CA ASN A 30 -0.79 -12.55 -1.40
C ASN A 30 -1.62 -13.67 -2.04
N THR A 31 -2.59 -13.33 -2.89
CA THR A 31 -3.50 -14.31 -3.51
C THR A 31 -2.92 -14.90 -4.80
N PHE A 32 -2.18 -14.09 -5.57
CA PHE A 32 -1.65 -14.47 -6.89
C PHE A 32 -0.14 -14.24 -6.98
N PRO A 33 0.69 -15.11 -6.36
CA PRO A 33 2.14 -15.01 -6.47
C PRO A 33 2.61 -15.02 -7.92
N GLY A 34 3.46 -14.06 -8.30
CA GLY A 34 3.97 -13.90 -9.67
C GLY A 34 3.12 -12.99 -10.58
N PHE A 35 1.94 -12.54 -10.14
CA PHE A 35 1.10 -11.55 -10.84
C PHE A 35 1.18 -10.16 -10.20
N ASP A 36 2.39 -9.78 -9.81
CA ASP A 36 2.64 -8.49 -9.20
C ASP A 36 2.45 -7.34 -10.18
N VAL A 37 1.93 -6.22 -9.67
CA VAL A 37 1.89 -4.96 -10.40
C VAL A 37 2.94 -4.01 -9.86
N GLU A 38 3.40 -3.10 -10.72
CA GLU A 38 4.29 -2.02 -10.31
C GLU A 38 3.53 -1.01 -9.45
N ILE A 39 4.03 -0.78 -8.23
CA ILE A 39 3.53 0.25 -7.33
C ILE A 39 4.72 1.04 -6.79
N GLN A 40 4.61 2.37 -6.82
CA GLN A 40 5.66 3.31 -6.44
C GLN A 40 5.28 4.06 -5.16
N GLY A 41 6.27 4.40 -4.34
CA GLY A 41 6.06 5.13 -3.07
C GLY A 41 5.61 4.25 -1.90
N VAL A 42 5.53 2.94 -2.07
CA VAL A 42 5.30 1.95 -1.01
C VAL A 42 6.39 0.90 -1.02
N TYR A 43 6.64 0.31 0.15
CA TYR A 43 7.65 -0.70 0.40
C TYR A 43 6.96 -2.02 0.72
N ARG A 44 7.47 -3.11 0.16
CA ARG A 44 6.98 -4.46 0.38
C ARG A 44 7.85 -5.13 1.44
N GLU A 45 7.20 -5.61 2.48
CA GLU A 45 7.84 -6.40 3.53
C GLU A 45 7.07 -7.71 3.72
N ASN A 46 7.75 -8.78 4.12
CA ASN A 46 7.08 -10.03 4.47
C ASN A 46 6.88 -10.06 5.98
N ASP A 47 5.64 -10.29 6.43
CA ASP A 47 5.34 -10.49 7.83
C ASP A 47 5.90 -11.84 8.35
N ALA A 48 5.80 -12.07 9.65
CA ALA A 48 6.30 -13.30 10.27
C ALA A 48 5.63 -14.60 9.72
N ALA A 49 4.48 -14.48 9.06
CA ALA A 49 3.77 -15.58 8.41
C ALA A 49 4.10 -15.70 6.91
N GLY A 50 5.04 -14.89 6.40
CA GLY A 50 5.45 -14.89 5.00
C GLY A 50 4.49 -14.15 4.05
N ARG A 51 3.56 -13.36 4.58
CA ARG A 51 2.63 -12.57 3.76
C ARG A 51 3.22 -11.22 3.42
N VAL A 52 2.99 -10.77 2.20
CA VAL A 52 3.37 -9.42 1.76
C VAL A 52 2.52 -8.38 2.50
N ARG A 53 3.18 -7.36 3.05
CA ARG A 53 2.59 -6.16 3.64
C ARG A 53 3.16 -4.93 2.96
N LEU A 54 2.28 -3.95 2.70
CA LEU A 54 2.65 -2.68 2.10
C LEU A 54 2.80 -1.61 3.18
N HIS A 55 3.98 -1.01 3.23
CA HIS A 55 4.34 0.07 4.14
C HIS A 55 4.67 1.33 3.35
N THR A 56 4.45 2.50 3.96
CA THR A 56 4.92 3.76 3.39
C THR A 56 5.38 4.67 4.51
N TYR A 57 6.17 5.69 4.17
CA TYR A 57 6.65 6.66 5.14
C TYR A 57 5.54 7.63 5.52
N VAL A 58 5.43 7.89 6.82
CA VAL A 58 4.55 8.91 7.40
C VAL A 58 5.37 9.77 8.35
N VAL A 59 4.89 10.99 8.62
CA VAL A 59 5.45 11.83 9.68
C VAL A 59 5.14 11.18 11.04
N ALA A 60 6.14 11.14 11.92
CA ALA A 60 5.94 10.78 13.32
C ALA A 60 5.40 12.00 14.08
N GLU A 61 4.24 11.87 14.73
CA GLU A 61 3.64 12.88 15.61
C GLU A 61 4.20 12.81 17.04
#